data_AF-A0A1I6UYL6-F1
#
_entry.id   AF-A0A1I6UYL6-F1
#
_cell.length_a   1.000
_cell.length_b   1.000
_cell.length_c   1.000
_cell.angle_alpha   90.00
_cell.angle_beta   90.00
_cell.angle_gamma   90.00
#
_symmetry.space_group_name_H-M   'P 1'
#
loop_
_entity.id
_entity.type
_entity.pdbx_description
1 polymer ?
#
loop_
_entity_poly.entity_id
_entity_poly.type
_entity_poly.pdbx_seq_one_letter_code
_entity_poly.pdbx_strand_id
1 'polypeptide(L)'
;TTLQKIKGSFVKGTPMFNKTSREQQKGAFFVVTYKHSTRLFYCAYDFEHQYLDVEIKHLKSRLGQLNFKKDRYEKQLLKLTNKVTGVCFGSKKLARGRLTQTSYHTYPERWQKDWVAARYGKMTISGRKDAKSGNFVFHYHPETHTLTFKAIDQCVIRLFDVVFPYGQDHVNHAIQTQMNLKDKKKYGKPIAWSLEDHGDYYIVKCLIDVSRAPYLNTSTSTGMVGVDLNVNHIAVANINAIGQCVDAFTLPFNLEGKTSGQQAKIIEAEVIALVDYAVKQHKPLAIERLDTTRSKVSRPYGNKKANRRMSQFAYQKMILAIKSRAEKMGVAVYVVNPAYTSQIGKMKYMKRLGVSIHMAAAYVIARRAMGFKEKLPPMLYSLVPEQKQGLHHWAQWAYMMRTLSFVRTHAFYQTERFDQSKLCSWNTLFPQHALTDVEKIGLRRLESRKTYA
;
A
#
# COMPACT_ATOMS: atom_id res chain seq x y z
N THR A 1 39.36 -15.38 4.34
CA THR A 1 38.33 -16.38 4.72
C THR A 1 38.70 -17.76 4.17
N THR A 2 38.09 -18.85 4.64
CA THR A 2 38.36 -20.22 4.15
C THR A 2 38.22 -20.32 2.62
N LEU A 3 37.16 -19.74 2.04
CA LEU A 3 36.95 -19.71 0.60
C LEU A 3 38.05 -18.95 -0.17
N GLN A 4 38.61 -17.87 0.38
CA GLN A 4 39.73 -17.17 -0.24
C GLN A 4 41.02 -17.99 -0.22
N LYS A 5 41.24 -18.78 0.84
CA LYS A 5 42.38 -19.71 0.90
C LYS A 5 42.22 -20.83 -0.13
N ILE A 6 41.00 -21.37 -0.28
CA ILE A 6 40.67 -22.33 -1.34
C ILE A 6 40.90 -21.70 -2.71
N LYS A 7 40.32 -20.53 -3.02
CA LYS A 7 40.55 -19.82 -4.28
C LYS A 7 42.04 -19.56 -4.56
N GLY A 8 42.81 -19.15 -3.55
CA GLY A 8 44.26 -18.96 -3.67
C GLY A 8 45.04 -20.24 -3.97
N SER A 9 44.54 -21.41 -3.56
CA SER A 9 45.14 -22.71 -3.89
C SER A 9 44.87 -23.14 -5.34
N PHE A 10 43.69 -22.82 -5.88
CA PHE A 10 43.37 -23.02 -7.30
C PHE A 10 44.28 -22.18 -8.20
N VAL A 11 44.52 -20.91 -7.85
CA VAL A 11 45.45 -20.03 -8.58
C VAL A 11 46.89 -20.55 -8.56
N LYS A 12 47.29 -21.29 -7.51
CA LYS A 12 48.60 -21.93 -7.37
C LYS A 12 48.68 -23.31 -8.06
N GLY A 13 47.64 -23.72 -8.79
CA GLY A 13 47.59 -24.99 -9.51
C GLY A 13 47.44 -26.24 -8.63
N THR A 14 47.32 -26.07 -7.31
CA THR A 14 47.21 -27.17 -6.34
C THR A 14 46.02 -26.93 -5.40
N PRO A 15 44.80 -27.36 -5.78
CA PRO A 15 43.61 -27.19 -4.97
C PRO A 15 43.76 -27.80 -3.56
N MET A 16 43.57 -26.97 -2.53
CA MET A 16 43.63 -27.38 -1.13
C MET A 16 42.31 -27.10 -0.43
N PHE A 17 41.84 -28.10 0.30
CA PHE A 17 40.58 -28.04 1.06
C PHE A 17 40.84 -28.29 2.54
N ASN A 18 40.18 -27.52 3.40
CA ASN A 18 40.20 -27.80 4.83
C ASN A 18 39.30 -29.03 5.11
N LYS A 19 39.80 -30.00 5.91
CA LYS A 19 39.08 -31.23 6.28
C LYS A 19 37.71 -30.97 6.91
N THR A 20 37.54 -29.84 7.59
CA THR A 20 36.27 -29.43 8.22
C THR A 20 35.39 -28.53 7.34
N SER A 21 35.85 -28.18 6.14
CA SER A 21 35.06 -27.38 5.20
C SER A 21 33.98 -28.23 4.55
N ARG A 22 32.86 -27.57 4.22
CA ARG A 22 31.79 -28.19 3.42
C ARG A 22 32.18 -28.41 1.96
N GLU A 23 33.19 -27.66 1.49
CA GLU A 23 33.86 -27.80 0.20
C GLU A 23 34.95 -28.86 0.29
N GLN A 24 34.85 -29.92 -0.51
CA GLN A 24 35.83 -31.00 -0.55
C GLN A 24 36.08 -31.44 -1.99
N GLN A 25 37.24 -32.02 -2.24
CA GLN A 25 37.53 -32.77 -3.45
C GLN A 25 37.41 -34.27 -3.14
N LYS A 26 36.63 -35.00 -3.94
CA LYS A 26 36.46 -36.45 -3.82
C LYS A 26 36.75 -37.09 -5.18
N GLY A 27 37.94 -37.68 -5.32
CA GLY A 27 38.42 -38.19 -6.59
C GLY A 27 38.53 -37.06 -7.63
N ALA A 28 37.91 -37.26 -8.79
CA ALA A 28 37.88 -36.28 -9.88
C ALA A 28 36.84 -35.15 -9.68
N PHE A 29 35.98 -35.23 -8.66
CA PHE A 29 34.86 -34.31 -8.46
C PHE A 29 35.11 -33.32 -7.33
N PHE A 30 34.54 -32.12 -7.48
CA PHE A 30 34.44 -31.14 -6.40
C PHE A 30 33.04 -31.15 -5.81
N VAL A 31 32.94 -31.20 -4.49
CA VAL A 31 31.70 -31.47 -3.76
C VAL A 31 31.45 -30.39 -2.73
N VAL A 32 30.22 -29.87 -2.70
CA VAL A 32 29.74 -28.97 -1.66
C VAL A 32 28.54 -29.59 -0.95
N THR A 33 28.72 -29.91 0.32
CA THR A 33 27.68 -30.59 1.12
C THR A 33 26.86 -29.57 1.91
N TYR A 34 25.54 -29.60 1.74
CA TYR A 34 24.58 -28.86 2.57
C TYR A 34 23.75 -29.84 3.40
N LYS A 35 23.04 -29.33 4.42
CA LYS A 35 22.23 -30.14 5.34
C LYS A 35 21.19 -31.04 4.65
N HIS A 36 20.69 -30.64 3.48
CA HIS A 36 19.62 -31.35 2.76
C HIS A 36 19.91 -31.58 1.27
N SER A 37 21.13 -31.30 0.81
CA SER A 37 21.48 -31.41 -0.61
C SER A 37 22.99 -31.40 -0.79
N THR A 38 23.48 -32.05 -1.85
CA THR A 38 24.90 -32.00 -2.23
C THR A 38 25.01 -31.47 -3.65
N ARG A 39 25.93 -30.53 -3.88
CA ARG A 39 26.27 -30.05 -5.22
C ARG A 39 27.58 -30.67 -5.68
N LEU A 40 27.58 -31.16 -6.92
CA LEU A 40 28.71 -31.78 -7.56
C LEU A 40 29.16 -30.90 -8.73
N PHE A 41 30.48 -30.77 -8.88
CA PHE A 41 31.11 -30.07 -9.98
C PHE A 41 32.14 -31.01 -10.60
N TYR A 42 32.09 -31.13 -11.93
CA TYR A 42 32.83 -32.14 -12.69
C TYR A 42 34.25 -31.72 -13.04
N CYS A 43 34.55 -30.43 -12.99
CA CYS A 43 35.88 -29.91 -13.24
C CYS A 43 36.21 -28.73 -12.30
N ALA A 44 37.49 -28.40 -12.21
CA ALA A 44 37.99 -27.31 -11.36
C ALA A 44 37.43 -25.95 -11.78
N TYR A 45 37.32 -25.71 -13.09
CA TYR A 45 36.80 -24.47 -13.66
C TYR A 45 35.35 -24.18 -13.22
N ASP A 46 34.46 -25.17 -13.34
CA ASP A 46 33.07 -25.03 -12.93
C ASP A 46 32.93 -24.75 -11.43
N PHE A 47 33.68 -25.46 -10.60
CA PHE A 47 33.68 -25.24 -9.16
C PHE A 47 34.17 -23.84 -8.79
N GLU A 48 35.23 -23.37 -9.45
CA GLU A 48 35.83 -22.08 -9.18
C GLU A 48 34.89 -20.92 -9.56
N HIS A 49 34.33 -20.94 -10.78
CA HIS A 49 33.55 -19.82 -11.28
C HIS A 49 32.07 -19.88 -10.90
N GLN A 50 31.46 -21.07 -10.87
CA GLN A 50 30.03 -21.18 -10.55
C GLN A 50 29.76 -21.18 -9.04
N TYR A 51 30.75 -21.56 -8.22
CA TYR A 51 30.59 -21.64 -6.76
C TYR A 51 31.53 -20.71 -5.99
N LEU A 52 32.86 -20.88 -6.08
CA LEU A 52 33.79 -20.12 -5.23
C LEU A 52 33.67 -18.60 -5.45
N ASP A 53 33.72 -18.14 -6.70
CA ASP A 53 33.65 -16.71 -7.01
C ASP A 53 32.31 -16.10 -6.63
N VAL A 54 31.21 -16.84 -6.88
CA VAL A 54 29.85 -16.42 -6.54
C VAL A 54 29.70 -16.29 -5.02
N GLU A 55 30.15 -17.27 -4.24
CA GLU A 55 30.07 -17.24 -2.78
C GLU A 55 30.99 -16.19 -2.16
N ILE A 56 32.22 -16.02 -2.67
CA ILE A 56 33.12 -14.95 -2.22
C ILE A 56 32.49 -13.58 -2.48
N LYS A 57 31.92 -13.36 -3.67
CA LYS A 57 31.22 -12.13 -4.02
C LYS A 57 30.01 -11.90 -3.09
N HIS A 58 29.22 -12.93 -2.85
CA HIS A 58 28.08 -12.87 -1.95
C HIS A 58 28.48 -12.52 -0.51
N LEU A 59 29.52 -13.16 0.04
CA LEU A 59 30.04 -12.88 1.37
C LEU A 59 30.63 -11.47 1.49
N LYS A 60 31.40 -11.01 0.48
CA LYS A 60 31.90 -9.62 0.43
C LYS A 60 30.76 -8.62 0.45
N SER A 61 29.72 -8.84 -0.36
CA SER A 61 28.52 -8.00 -0.38
C SER A 61 27.80 -7.99 0.97
N ARG A 62 27.63 -9.17 1.59
CA ARG A 62 27.03 -9.30 2.92
C ARG A 62 27.84 -8.59 4.00
N LEU A 63 29.17 -8.71 3.98
CA LEU A 63 30.07 -8.01 4.90
C LEU A 63 29.94 -6.49 4.74
N GLY A 64 29.93 -5.99 3.50
CA GLY A 64 29.67 -4.59 3.22
C GLY A 64 28.34 -4.12 3.79
N GLN A 65 27.26 -4.87 3.60
CA GLN A 65 25.94 -4.57 4.17
C GLN A 65 25.95 -4.54 5.70
N LEU A 66 26.67 -5.47 6.35
CA LEU A 66 26.82 -5.51 7.80
C LEU A 66 27.61 -4.30 8.31
N ASN A 67 28.70 -3.92 7.64
CA ASN A 67 29.48 -2.73 7.98
C ASN A 67 28.63 -1.45 7.84
N PHE A 68 27.87 -1.31 6.76
CA PHE A 68 26.91 -0.20 6.61
C PHE A 68 25.84 -0.19 7.70
N LYS A 69 25.43 -1.37 8.19
CA LYS A 69 24.46 -1.49 9.28
C LYS A 69 25.09 -1.08 10.63
N LYS A 70 26.34 -1.50 10.88
CA LYS A 70 27.12 -1.12 12.06
C LYS A 70 27.33 0.39 12.13
N ASP A 71 27.85 1.00 11.06
CA ASP A 71 28.04 2.45 10.95
C ASP A 71 26.73 3.23 11.19
N ARG A 72 25.61 2.74 10.65
CA ARG A 72 24.30 3.34 10.88
C ARG A 72 23.90 3.31 12.35
N TYR A 73 24.13 2.21 13.05
CA TYR A 73 23.81 2.08 14.46
C TYR A 73 24.74 2.91 15.34
N GLU A 74 26.03 2.97 15.03
CA GLU A 74 26.98 3.85 15.72
C GLU A 74 26.56 5.33 15.59
N LYS A 75 26.19 5.76 14.38
CA LYS A 75 25.64 7.11 14.13
C LYS A 75 24.31 7.36 14.85
N GLN A 76 23.49 6.32 15.05
CA GLN A 76 22.23 6.43 15.79
C GLN A 76 22.48 6.54 17.28
N LEU A 77 23.43 5.75 17.81
CA LEU A 77 23.86 5.81 19.21
C LEU A 77 24.41 7.19 19.54
N LEU A 78 25.35 7.72 18.73
CA LEU A 78 25.91 9.06 18.91
C LEU A 78 24.83 10.15 18.98
N LYS A 79 23.78 10.06 18.15
CA LYS A 79 22.67 11.01 18.17
C LYS A 79 21.81 10.91 19.43
N LEU A 80 21.55 9.70 19.91
CA LEU A 80 20.79 9.47 21.13
C LEU A 80 21.59 9.98 22.35
N THR A 81 22.90 9.70 22.39
CA THR A 81 23.81 10.16 23.45
C THR A 81 23.90 11.69 23.49
N ASN A 82 24.09 12.34 22.34
CA ASN A 82 24.29 13.79 22.27
C ASN A 82 22.98 14.58 22.45
N LYS A 83 21.80 13.96 22.45
CA LYS A 83 20.46 14.58 22.51
C LYS A 83 20.19 15.70 21.46
N VAL A 84 21.10 15.95 20.52
CA VAL A 84 20.92 16.95 19.46
C VAL A 84 20.15 16.34 18.29
N THR A 85 18.86 16.63 18.22
CA THR A 85 18.04 16.36 17.02
C THR A 85 18.24 17.47 16.00
N GLY A 86 19.15 17.26 15.04
CA GLY A 86 19.25 18.13 13.87
C GLY A 86 17.98 18.02 13.00
N VAL A 87 17.17 19.09 12.99
CA VAL A 87 15.97 19.19 12.15
C VAL A 87 16.32 19.90 10.85
N CYS A 88 16.03 19.25 9.72
CA CYS A 88 16.19 19.86 8.39
C CYS A 88 14.88 19.65 7.62
N PHE A 89 14.08 20.70 7.51
CA PHE A 89 12.79 20.70 6.81
C PHE A 89 12.99 20.70 5.29
N GLY A 90 12.40 19.73 4.60
CA GLY A 90 12.22 19.71 3.14
C GLY A 90 13.49 19.51 2.28
N SER A 91 14.66 19.98 2.73
CA SER A 91 15.86 20.08 1.89
C SER A 91 17.04 19.20 2.34
N LYS A 92 16.82 18.22 3.23
CA LYS A 92 17.89 17.35 3.77
C LYS A 92 18.74 16.66 2.70
N LYS A 93 18.12 16.27 1.57
CA LYS A 93 18.85 15.67 0.44
C LYS A 93 19.81 16.68 -0.18
N LEU A 94 19.37 17.91 -0.42
CA LEU A 94 20.22 18.99 -0.95
C LEU A 94 21.31 19.38 0.06
N ALA A 95 21.01 19.37 1.37
CA ALA A 95 21.98 19.71 2.41
C ALA A 95 23.16 18.73 2.41
N ARG A 96 22.84 17.44 2.33
CA ARG A 96 23.84 16.37 2.18
C ARG A 96 24.50 16.43 0.81
N GLY A 97 23.72 16.71 -0.23
CA GLY A 97 24.18 16.86 -1.60
C GLY A 97 25.35 17.82 -1.71
N ARG A 98 25.31 18.96 -1.00
CA ARG A 98 26.44 19.91 -0.92
C ARG A 98 27.76 19.25 -0.56
N LEU A 99 27.73 18.26 0.33
CA LEU A 99 28.92 17.54 0.83
C LEU A 99 29.26 16.30 0.03
N THR A 100 28.29 15.71 -0.68
CA THR A 100 28.44 14.38 -1.29
C THR A 100 28.45 14.38 -2.82
N GLN A 101 27.92 15.43 -3.47
CA GLN A 101 27.79 15.47 -4.92
C GLN A 101 28.88 16.34 -5.52
N THR A 102 29.71 15.75 -6.39
CA THR A 102 30.79 16.44 -7.09
C THR A 102 30.28 17.66 -7.85
N SER A 103 29.11 17.58 -8.51
CA SER A 103 28.52 18.71 -9.22
C SER A 103 28.23 19.94 -8.35
N TYR A 104 27.85 19.73 -7.08
CA TYR A 104 27.60 20.83 -6.14
C TYR A 104 28.88 21.35 -5.48
N HIS A 105 29.93 20.52 -5.39
CA HIS A 105 31.26 20.97 -4.99
C HIS A 105 31.91 21.83 -6.06
N THR A 106 31.84 21.40 -7.32
CA THR A 106 32.40 22.13 -8.47
C THR A 106 31.64 23.43 -8.75
N TYR A 107 30.31 23.44 -8.51
CA TYR A 107 29.46 24.61 -8.77
C TYR A 107 28.58 24.95 -7.55
N PRO A 108 29.12 25.68 -6.55
CA PRO A 108 28.39 26.06 -5.33
C PRO A 108 27.13 26.90 -5.61
N GLU A 109 27.20 27.81 -6.58
CA GLU A 109 26.09 28.63 -7.09
C GLU A 109 24.85 27.79 -7.44
N ARG A 110 25.07 26.65 -8.11
CA ARG A 110 24.00 25.74 -8.50
C ARG A 110 23.30 25.13 -7.29
N TRP A 111 24.08 24.73 -6.28
CA TRP A 111 23.52 24.23 -5.03
C TRP A 111 22.71 25.33 -4.32
N GLN A 112 23.22 26.56 -4.28
CA GLN A 112 22.53 27.68 -3.64
C GLN A 112 21.18 27.98 -4.33
N LYS A 113 21.15 28.00 -5.67
CA LYS A 113 19.93 28.16 -6.45
C LYS A 113 18.92 27.04 -6.16
N ASP A 114 19.34 25.78 -6.23
CA ASP A 114 18.48 24.62 -5.94
C ASP A 114 17.98 24.63 -4.48
N TRP A 115 18.83 25.05 -3.55
CA TRP A 115 18.51 25.15 -2.13
C TRP A 115 17.48 26.24 -1.84
N VAL A 116 17.64 27.42 -2.43
CA VAL A 116 16.71 28.54 -2.30
C VAL A 116 15.37 28.16 -2.92
N ALA A 117 15.35 27.66 -4.15
CA ALA A 117 14.13 27.22 -4.82
C ALA A 117 13.35 26.18 -4.00
N ALA A 118 14.04 25.18 -3.45
CA ALA A 118 13.39 24.13 -2.66
C ALA A 118 12.81 24.62 -1.31
N ARG A 119 13.29 25.75 -0.76
CA ARG A 119 12.85 26.27 0.54
C ARG A 119 11.90 27.45 0.46
N TYR A 120 12.08 28.29 -0.56
CA TYR A 120 11.37 29.56 -0.70
C TYR A 120 10.45 29.59 -1.92
N GLY A 121 10.38 28.52 -2.73
CA GLY A 121 9.44 28.42 -3.86
C GLY A 121 7.97 28.23 -3.46
N LYS A 122 7.63 28.31 -2.17
CA LYS A 122 6.25 28.24 -1.68
C LYS A 122 6.06 29.10 -0.45
N MET A 123 5.03 29.94 -0.49
CA MET A 123 4.54 30.69 0.65
C MET A 123 3.10 30.28 0.93
N THR A 124 2.79 29.86 2.16
CA THR A 124 1.42 29.57 2.60
C THR A 124 1.10 30.40 3.82
N ILE A 125 0.07 31.24 3.73
CA ILE A 125 -0.40 32.08 4.83
C ILE A 125 -1.71 31.51 5.34
N SER A 126 -1.74 31.19 6.63
CA SER A 126 -2.93 30.69 7.30
C SER A 126 -4.04 31.75 7.28
N GLY A 127 -5.27 31.27 7.11
CA GLY A 127 -6.45 32.10 7.27
C GLY A 127 -6.74 32.39 8.73
N ARG A 128 -7.54 33.41 8.97
CA ARG A 128 -8.03 33.82 10.29
C ARG A 128 -9.51 34.13 10.22
N LYS A 129 -10.29 33.47 11.08
CA LYS A 129 -11.76 33.61 11.12
C LYS A 129 -12.24 35.00 11.52
N ASP A 130 -11.41 35.75 12.25
CA ASP A 130 -11.71 37.11 12.69
C ASP A 130 -11.37 38.18 11.64
N ALA A 131 -10.69 37.81 10.55
CA ALA A 131 -10.34 38.74 9.48
C ALA A 131 -11.52 39.02 8.55
N LYS A 132 -11.57 40.24 7.97
CA LYS A 132 -12.66 40.71 7.11
C LYS A 132 -12.90 39.80 5.89
N SER A 133 -11.83 39.42 5.21
CA SER A 133 -11.83 38.52 4.05
C SER A 133 -11.35 37.10 4.40
N GLY A 134 -11.30 36.75 5.69
CA GLY A 134 -10.79 35.46 6.16
C GLY A 134 -9.27 35.34 6.19
N ASN A 135 -8.54 36.40 5.83
CA ASN A 135 -7.09 36.53 5.93
C ASN A 135 -6.70 38.02 6.17
N PHE A 136 -5.59 38.30 6.85
CA PHE A 136 -5.10 39.67 7.05
C PHE A 136 -4.04 40.11 6.04
N VAL A 137 -3.38 39.16 5.39
CA VAL A 137 -2.30 39.42 4.43
C VAL A 137 -2.87 39.46 3.02
N PHE A 138 -3.62 38.41 2.66
CA PHE A 138 -4.21 38.24 1.33
C PHE A 138 -5.66 38.76 1.29
N HIS A 139 -5.98 39.55 0.27
CA HIS A 139 -7.32 40.04 0.01
C HIS A 139 -7.67 39.79 -1.45
N TYR A 140 -8.65 38.93 -1.67
CA TYR A 140 -9.18 38.64 -3.00
C TYR A 140 -10.45 39.44 -3.23
N HIS A 141 -10.53 40.09 -4.39
CA HIS A 141 -11.69 40.85 -4.83
C HIS A 141 -12.44 40.03 -5.90
N PRO A 142 -13.60 39.43 -5.56
CA PRO A 142 -14.34 38.59 -6.50
C PRO A 142 -14.79 39.31 -7.77
N GLU A 143 -15.08 40.61 -7.69
CA GLU A 143 -15.57 41.41 -8.82
C GLU A 143 -14.49 41.65 -9.88
N THR A 144 -13.24 41.87 -9.48
CA THR A 144 -12.12 42.18 -10.37
C THR A 144 -11.14 41.01 -10.52
N HIS A 145 -11.44 39.86 -9.90
CA HIS A 145 -10.57 38.68 -9.86
C HIS A 145 -9.12 39.00 -9.43
N THR A 146 -8.96 40.04 -8.60
CA THR A 146 -7.65 40.54 -8.20
C THR A 146 -7.29 40.03 -6.81
N LEU A 147 -6.13 39.40 -6.69
CA LEU A 147 -5.56 39.02 -5.40
C LEU A 147 -4.49 40.03 -4.99
N THR A 148 -4.67 40.67 -3.85
CA THR A 148 -3.71 41.63 -3.31
C THR A 148 -3.09 41.09 -2.03
N PHE A 149 -1.80 41.36 -1.81
CA PHE A 149 -1.18 41.10 -0.52
C PHE A 149 -0.08 42.11 -0.21
N LYS A 150 0.16 42.33 1.08
CA LYS A 150 1.22 43.23 1.56
C LYS A 150 2.47 42.41 1.90
N ALA A 151 3.57 42.73 1.24
CA ALA A 151 4.88 42.17 1.54
C ALA A 151 5.46 42.79 2.82
N ILE A 152 6.55 42.19 3.34
CA ILE A 152 7.18 42.58 4.62
C ILE A 152 7.70 44.02 4.57
N ASP A 153 8.19 44.44 3.41
CA ASP A 153 8.66 45.80 3.09
C ASP A 153 7.52 46.82 2.91
N GLN A 154 6.28 46.44 3.27
CA GLN A 154 5.06 47.24 3.10
C GLN A 154 4.63 47.45 1.64
N CYS A 155 5.30 46.82 0.66
CA CYS A 155 4.90 46.86 -0.74
C CYS A 155 3.58 46.11 -0.95
N VAL A 156 2.62 46.71 -1.67
CA VAL A 156 1.35 46.08 -2.01
C VAL A 156 1.47 45.44 -3.38
N ILE A 157 1.49 44.11 -3.41
CA ILE A 157 1.55 43.33 -4.63
C ILE A 157 0.12 43.02 -5.08
N ARG A 158 -0.14 43.17 -6.38
CA ARG A 158 -1.43 42.88 -7.01
C ARG A 158 -1.22 41.83 -8.10
N LEU A 159 -1.97 40.74 -7.99
CA LEU A 159 -2.06 39.69 -9.01
C LEU A 159 -3.42 39.82 -9.67
N PHE A 160 -3.42 40.12 -10.97
CA PHE A 160 -4.62 40.23 -11.79
C PHE A 160 -5.02 38.86 -12.35
N ASP A 161 -6.28 38.74 -12.78
CA ASP A 161 -6.82 37.55 -13.44
C ASP A 161 -6.61 36.23 -12.66
N VAL A 162 -6.70 36.31 -11.32
CA VAL A 162 -6.62 35.14 -10.45
C VAL A 162 -7.97 34.43 -10.48
N VAL A 163 -8.10 33.48 -11.40
CA VAL A 163 -9.30 32.67 -11.60
C VAL A 163 -9.05 31.23 -11.19
N PHE A 164 -10.05 30.58 -10.60
CA PHE A 164 -10.04 29.18 -10.20
C PHE A 164 -10.91 28.36 -11.15
N PRO A 165 -10.32 27.61 -12.10
CA PRO A 165 -11.09 26.79 -13.04
C PRO A 165 -12.02 25.79 -12.35
N TYR A 166 -11.65 25.37 -11.13
CA TYR A 166 -12.45 24.50 -10.30
C TYR A 166 -12.78 25.18 -8.97
N GLY A 167 -14.06 25.46 -8.74
CA GLY A 167 -14.54 25.98 -7.46
C GLY A 167 -14.47 27.50 -7.29
N GLN A 168 -14.44 28.28 -8.39
CA GLN A 168 -14.56 29.74 -8.33
C GLN A 168 -15.77 30.18 -7.49
N ASP A 169 -16.92 29.55 -7.70
CA ASP A 169 -18.15 29.88 -6.96
C ASP A 169 -17.99 29.64 -5.46
N HIS A 170 -17.29 28.56 -5.06
CA HIS A 170 -17.02 28.28 -3.65
C HIS A 170 -16.10 29.34 -3.04
N VAL A 171 -15.09 29.81 -3.77
CA VAL A 171 -14.18 30.88 -3.31
C VAL A 171 -14.94 32.19 -3.15
N ASN A 172 -15.71 32.57 -4.17
CA ASN A 172 -16.54 33.78 -4.15
C ASN A 172 -17.53 33.74 -2.99
N HIS A 173 -18.25 32.63 -2.83
CA HIS A 173 -19.21 32.44 -1.76
C HIS A 173 -18.56 32.48 -0.37
N ALA A 174 -17.40 31.83 -0.19
CA ALA A 174 -16.68 31.83 1.09
C ALA A 174 -16.24 33.24 1.49
N ILE A 175 -15.72 34.02 0.54
CA ILE A 175 -15.27 35.40 0.79
C ILE A 175 -16.46 36.32 1.08
N GLN A 176 -17.51 36.27 0.27
CA GLN A 176 -18.71 37.07 0.47
C GLN A 176 -19.37 36.76 1.83
N THR A 177 -19.51 35.48 2.17
CA THR A 177 -20.05 35.03 3.47
C THR A 177 -19.21 35.58 4.62
N GLN A 178 -17.89 35.48 4.52
CA GLN A 178 -16.97 35.97 5.53
C GLN A 178 -17.04 37.50 5.68
N MET A 179 -17.13 38.25 4.57
CA MET A 179 -17.26 39.70 4.60
C MET A 179 -18.57 40.15 5.26
N ASN A 180 -19.68 39.51 4.91
CA ASN A 180 -21.03 39.86 5.34
C ASN A 180 -21.38 39.39 6.77
N LEU A 181 -20.59 38.47 7.35
CA LEU A 181 -20.80 37.99 8.72
C LEU A 181 -20.65 39.11 9.75
N LYS A 182 -21.67 39.33 10.59
CA LYS A 182 -21.62 40.32 11.68
C LYS A 182 -20.70 39.88 12.82
N ASP A 183 -20.92 38.67 13.36
CA ASP A 183 -20.06 38.08 14.40
C ASP A 183 -19.06 37.08 13.81
N LYS A 184 -17.94 37.63 13.33
CA LYS A 184 -16.83 36.87 12.74
C LYS A 184 -16.07 36.04 13.79
N LYS A 185 -16.04 36.46 15.05
CA LYS A 185 -15.32 35.71 16.10
C LYS A 185 -16.00 34.38 16.38
N LYS A 186 -17.34 34.34 16.40
CA LYS A 186 -18.11 33.13 16.67
C LYS A 186 -18.31 32.25 15.43
N TYR A 187 -18.69 32.83 14.30
CA TYR A 187 -19.12 32.07 13.12
C TYR A 187 -18.22 32.20 11.89
N GLY A 188 -17.17 33.03 11.97
CA GLY A 188 -16.24 33.22 10.86
C GLY A 188 -15.49 31.94 10.50
N LYS A 189 -15.12 31.83 9.23
CA LYS A 189 -14.29 30.75 8.70
C LYS A 189 -12.97 31.31 8.16
N PRO A 190 -11.83 30.69 8.49
CA PRO A 190 -10.54 31.14 7.97
C PRO A 190 -10.41 30.81 6.48
N ILE A 191 -9.79 31.71 5.71
CA ILE A 191 -9.46 31.51 4.30
C ILE A 191 -7.94 31.60 4.15
N ALA A 192 -7.29 30.48 3.82
CA ALA A 192 -5.84 30.43 3.67
C ALA A 192 -5.45 30.55 2.19
N TRP A 193 -4.29 31.12 1.95
CA TRP A 193 -3.77 31.34 0.60
C TRP A 193 -2.37 30.76 0.48
N SER A 194 -2.06 30.16 -0.66
CA SER A 194 -0.73 29.68 -0.99
C SER A 194 -0.31 30.17 -2.36
N LEU A 195 0.90 30.69 -2.43
CA LEU A 195 1.58 31.05 -3.67
C LEU A 195 2.74 30.07 -3.87
N GLU A 196 2.78 29.41 -5.02
CA GLU A 196 3.85 28.47 -5.40
C GLU A 196 4.54 28.99 -6.65
N ASP A 197 5.86 29.12 -6.58
CA ASP A 197 6.73 29.57 -7.67
C ASP A 197 7.20 28.37 -8.48
N HIS A 198 6.92 28.38 -9.79
CA HIS A 198 7.37 27.36 -10.75
C HIS A 198 8.36 27.92 -11.77
N GLY A 199 8.93 29.11 -11.53
CA GLY A 199 9.86 29.81 -12.39
C GLY A 199 9.14 30.66 -13.44
N ASP A 200 8.50 30.01 -14.41
CA ASP A 200 7.83 30.70 -15.52
C ASP A 200 6.43 31.20 -15.17
N TYR A 201 5.84 30.65 -14.10
CA TYR A 201 4.50 30.98 -13.65
C TYR A 201 4.34 30.75 -12.14
N TYR A 202 3.32 31.39 -11.58
CA TYR A 202 2.89 31.16 -10.20
C TYR A 202 1.59 30.36 -10.15
N ILE A 203 1.49 29.44 -9.21
CA ILE A 203 0.22 28.79 -8.85
C ILE A 203 -0.32 29.43 -7.58
N VAL A 204 -1.50 30.02 -7.68
CA VAL A 204 -2.27 30.50 -6.53
C VAL A 204 -3.24 29.40 -6.08
N LYS A 205 -3.25 29.08 -4.78
CA LYS A 205 -4.21 28.15 -4.18
C LYS A 205 -4.99 28.87 -3.08
N CYS A 206 -6.31 28.79 -3.16
CA CYS A 206 -7.20 29.20 -2.09
C CYS A 206 -7.64 27.96 -1.30
N LEU A 207 -7.50 27.98 0.01
CA LEU A 207 -7.95 26.91 0.90
C LEU A 207 -9.12 27.45 1.73
N ILE A 208 -10.29 26.86 1.49
CA ILE A 208 -11.56 27.23 2.11
C ILE A 208 -12.18 26.02 2.80
N ASP A 209 -12.94 26.26 3.86
CA ASP A 209 -13.74 25.24 4.51
C ASP A 209 -15.12 25.15 3.86
N VAL A 210 -15.30 24.12 3.03
CA VAL A 210 -16.56 23.81 2.36
C VAL A 210 -17.39 22.92 3.27
N SER A 211 -18.62 23.34 3.56
CA SER A 211 -19.56 22.55 4.35
C SER A 211 -19.82 21.18 3.69
N ARG A 212 -20.04 20.16 4.52
CA ARG A 212 -20.37 18.81 4.04
C ARG A 212 -21.60 18.86 3.14
N ALA A 213 -21.61 18.00 2.11
CA ALA A 213 -22.77 17.84 1.24
C ALA A 213 -24.03 17.56 2.10
N PRO A 214 -25.14 18.27 1.88
CA PRO A 214 -26.34 18.15 2.73
C PRO A 214 -27.00 16.78 2.59
N TYR A 215 -26.80 16.12 1.45
CA TYR A 215 -27.39 14.81 1.16
C TYR A 215 -26.30 13.74 1.17
N LEU A 216 -26.22 12.98 2.26
CA LEU A 216 -25.35 11.80 2.37
C LEU A 216 -26.20 10.54 2.27
N ASN A 217 -26.08 9.80 1.17
CA ASN A 217 -26.72 8.50 1.02
C ASN A 217 -26.02 7.45 1.90
N THR A 218 -26.64 7.16 3.04
CA THR A 218 -26.26 6.09 3.98
C THR A 218 -27.16 4.86 3.86
N SER A 219 -28.15 4.87 2.97
CA SER A 219 -29.15 3.81 2.90
C SER A 219 -28.56 2.54 2.33
N THR A 220 -28.71 1.43 3.06
CA THR A 220 -28.30 0.08 2.62
C THR A 220 -29.46 -0.73 2.07
N SER A 221 -30.66 -0.12 1.98
CA SER A 221 -31.91 -0.79 1.59
C SER A 221 -31.90 -1.37 0.17
N THR A 222 -31.18 -0.74 -0.77
CA THR A 222 -31.04 -1.22 -2.15
C THR A 222 -29.80 -2.11 -2.34
N GLY A 223 -28.99 -2.27 -1.29
CA GLY A 223 -27.72 -2.97 -1.31
C GLY A 223 -26.53 -2.03 -1.16
N MET A 224 -25.36 -2.48 -1.62
CA MET A 224 -24.09 -1.77 -1.40
C MET A 224 -23.07 -2.11 -2.48
N VAL A 225 -22.07 -1.25 -2.67
CA VAL A 225 -20.91 -1.53 -3.52
C VAL A 225 -19.67 -1.77 -2.65
N GLY A 226 -19.12 -2.98 -2.69
CA GLY A 226 -17.88 -3.32 -2.00
C GLY A 226 -16.65 -3.14 -2.87
N VAL A 227 -15.52 -2.83 -2.23
CA VAL A 227 -14.30 -2.44 -2.91
C VAL A 227 -13.08 -3.11 -2.25
N ASP A 228 -12.31 -3.84 -3.06
CA ASP A 228 -11.01 -4.43 -2.69
C ASP A 228 -9.88 -3.67 -3.42
N LEU A 229 -8.97 -3.05 -2.66
CA LEU A 229 -7.92 -2.19 -3.20
C LEU A 229 -6.63 -2.97 -3.43
N ASN A 230 -6.11 -2.93 -4.66
CA ASN A 230 -4.89 -3.63 -5.07
C ASN A 230 -3.88 -2.68 -5.75
N VAL A 231 -2.65 -3.16 -5.99
CA VAL A 231 -1.53 -2.34 -6.53
C VAL A 231 -1.78 -1.80 -7.93
N ASN A 232 -2.53 -2.55 -8.72
CA ASN A 232 -2.69 -2.33 -10.16
C ASN A 232 -4.16 -2.33 -10.59
N HIS A 233 -5.09 -2.45 -9.64
CA HIS A 233 -6.51 -2.35 -9.93
C HIS A 233 -7.32 -2.12 -8.65
N ILE A 234 -8.52 -1.59 -8.81
CA ILE A 234 -9.58 -1.61 -7.79
C ILE A 234 -10.59 -2.67 -8.22
N ALA A 235 -10.85 -3.67 -7.38
CA ALA A 235 -11.90 -4.64 -7.64
C ALA A 235 -13.19 -4.21 -6.95
N VAL A 236 -14.31 -4.31 -7.67
CA VAL A 236 -15.62 -3.80 -7.28
C VAL A 236 -16.63 -4.93 -7.34
N ALA A 237 -17.53 -4.98 -6.36
CA ALA A 237 -18.69 -5.87 -6.38
C ALA A 237 -19.94 -5.14 -5.89
N ASN A 238 -20.98 -5.14 -6.71
CA ASN A 238 -22.28 -4.57 -6.40
C ASN A 238 -23.21 -5.67 -5.89
N ILE A 239 -23.83 -5.43 -4.73
CA ILE A 239 -24.80 -6.37 -4.14
C ILE A 239 -26.17 -5.72 -3.99
N ASN A 240 -27.23 -6.54 -4.02
CA ASN A 240 -28.60 -6.10 -3.76
C ASN A 240 -28.95 -6.14 -2.26
N ALA A 241 -30.19 -5.79 -1.91
CA ALA A 241 -30.70 -5.75 -0.54
C ALA A 241 -30.52 -7.07 0.25
N ILE A 242 -30.64 -8.21 -0.43
CA ILE A 242 -30.46 -9.55 0.15
C ILE A 242 -29.01 -10.06 0.08
N GLY A 243 -28.09 -9.20 -0.38
CA GLY A 243 -26.67 -9.43 -0.44
C GLY A 243 -26.19 -10.31 -1.60
N GLN A 244 -27.03 -10.60 -2.59
CA GLN A 244 -26.60 -11.32 -3.80
C GLN A 244 -25.77 -10.41 -4.70
N CYS A 245 -24.83 -11.01 -5.44
CA CYS A 245 -24.00 -10.28 -6.39
C CYS A 245 -24.85 -9.91 -7.61
N VAL A 246 -24.92 -8.62 -7.91
CA VAL A 246 -25.57 -8.08 -9.11
C VAL A 246 -24.54 -7.94 -10.23
N ASP A 247 -23.35 -7.41 -9.88
CA ASP A 247 -22.29 -7.10 -10.84
C ASP A 247 -20.93 -7.11 -10.13
N ALA A 248 -19.86 -7.42 -10.85
CA ALA A 248 -18.50 -7.39 -10.35
C ALA A 248 -17.50 -7.14 -11.49
N PHE A 249 -16.61 -6.17 -11.29
CA PHE A 249 -15.63 -5.75 -12.28
C PHE A 249 -14.35 -5.24 -11.62
N THR A 250 -13.35 -4.93 -12.45
CA THR A 250 -12.10 -4.32 -12.00
C THR A 250 -11.83 -3.04 -12.78
N LEU A 251 -11.31 -2.03 -12.08
CA LEU A 251 -10.80 -0.78 -12.63
C LEU A 251 -9.26 -0.86 -12.65
N PRO A 252 -8.64 -1.22 -13.79
CA PRO A 252 -7.20 -1.46 -13.88
C PRO A 252 -6.40 -0.16 -14.02
N PHE A 253 -5.21 -0.13 -13.45
CA PHE A 253 -4.28 0.99 -13.61
C PHE A 253 -2.82 0.56 -13.49
N ASN A 254 -1.91 1.33 -14.10
CA ASN A 254 -0.48 1.05 -14.09
C ASN A 254 0.33 2.17 -13.42
N LEU A 255 0.98 1.83 -12.30
CA LEU A 255 1.81 2.75 -11.52
C LEU A 255 3.32 2.58 -11.80
N GLU A 256 3.73 1.63 -12.65
CA GLU A 256 5.13 1.35 -12.94
C GLU A 256 5.80 2.50 -13.69
N GLY A 257 6.97 2.92 -13.22
CA GLY A 257 7.74 4.03 -13.80
C GLY A 257 7.15 5.42 -13.57
N LYS A 258 6.02 5.54 -12.86
CA LYS A 258 5.33 6.83 -12.63
C LYS A 258 5.84 7.56 -11.41
N THR A 259 5.85 8.90 -11.47
CA THR A 259 6.17 9.75 -10.31
C THR A 259 5.02 9.74 -9.29
N SER A 260 5.28 10.14 -8.04
CA SER A 260 4.24 10.19 -6.99
C SER A 260 3.03 11.05 -7.36
N GLY A 261 3.24 12.13 -8.13
CA GLY A 261 2.16 13.00 -8.61
C GLY A 261 1.35 12.36 -9.72
N GLN A 262 2.01 11.71 -10.68
CA GLN A 262 1.33 10.93 -11.74
C GLN A 262 0.53 9.77 -11.17
N GLN A 263 1.09 9.04 -10.19
CA GLN A 263 0.39 7.95 -9.51
C GLN A 263 -0.88 8.45 -8.82
N ALA A 264 -0.83 9.62 -8.17
CA ALA A 264 -2.01 10.21 -7.53
C ALA A 264 -3.11 10.52 -8.56
N LYS A 265 -2.77 11.17 -9.69
CA LYS A 265 -3.74 11.47 -10.75
C LYS A 265 -4.38 10.23 -11.37
N ILE A 266 -3.57 9.19 -11.61
CA ILE A 266 -4.07 7.91 -12.14
C ILE A 266 -5.06 7.28 -11.16
N ILE A 267 -4.71 7.21 -9.87
CA ILE A 267 -5.60 6.68 -8.84
C ILE A 267 -6.88 7.52 -8.72
N GLU A 268 -6.76 8.85 -8.77
CA GLU A 268 -7.90 9.77 -8.69
C GLU A 268 -8.90 9.55 -9.83
N ALA A 269 -8.43 9.33 -11.06
CA ALA A 269 -9.29 9.03 -12.20
C ALA A 269 -10.13 7.75 -11.98
N GLU A 270 -9.50 6.68 -11.51
CA GLU A 270 -10.19 5.41 -11.22
C GLU A 270 -11.16 5.54 -10.03
N VAL A 271 -10.80 6.35 -9.04
CA VAL A 271 -11.68 6.64 -7.89
C VAL A 271 -12.90 7.46 -8.32
N ILE A 272 -12.75 8.39 -9.28
CA ILE A 272 -13.88 9.10 -9.87
C ILE A 272 -14.83 8.10 -10.52
N ALA A 273 -14.33 7.21 -11.39
CA ALA A 273 -15.16 6.18 -12.03
C ALA A 273 -15.87 5.26 -11.02
N LEU A 274 -15.18 4.87 -9.94
CA LEU A 274 -15.77 4.07 -8.86
C LEU A 274 -16.93 4.79 -8.16
N VAL A 275 -16.73 6.06 -7.77
CA VAL A 275 -17.76 6.81 -7.03
C VAL A 275 -18.93 7.15 -7.95
N ASP A 276 -18.67 7.52 -9.20
CA ASP A 276 -19.71 7.81 -10.18
C ASP A 276 -20.56 6.54 -10.45
N TYR A 277 -19.95 5.35 -10.47
CA TYR A 277 -20.69 4.09 -10.48
C TYR A 277 -21.59 3.93 -9.26
N ALA A 278 -21.09 4.19 -8.05
CA ALA A 278 -21.88 4.09 -6.82
C ALA A 278 -23.05 5.08 -6.78
N VAL A 279 -22.83 6.31 -7.27
CA VAL A 279 -23.87 7.33 -7.45
C VAL A 279 -24.95 6.84 -8.42
N LYS A 280 -24.56 6.31 -9.59
CA LYS A 280 -25.48 5.75 -10.59
C LYS A 280 -26.30 4.58 -10.05
N GLN A 281 -25.72 3.77 -9.16
CA GLN A 281 -26.40 2.65 -8.51
C GLN A 281 -27.24 3.07 -7.29
N HIS A 282 -27.17 4.34 -6.87
CA HIS A 282 -27.78 4.86 -5.64
C HIS A 282 -27.39 4.06 -4.39
N LYS A 283 -26.12 3.62 -4.30
CA LYS A 283 -25.64 2.75 -3.22
C LYS A 283 -24.42 3.33 -2.51
N PRO A 284 -24.31 3.11 -1.18
CA PRO A 284 -23.09 3.43 -0.45
C PRO A 284 -21.94 2.50 -0.83
N LEU A 285 -20.73 2.91 -0.47
CA LEU A 285 -19.50 2.13 -0.66
C LEU A 285 -19.08 1.41 0.62
N ALA A 286 -18.46 0.25 0.49
CA ALA A 286 -17.75 -0.44 1.55
C ALA A 286 -16.31 -0.72 1.17
N ILE A 287 -15.40 -0.31 2.05
CA ILE A 287 -13.96 -0.61 1.97
C ILE A 287 -13.55 -1.35 3.24
N GLU A 288 -12.44 -2.06 3.18
CA GLU A 288 -11.83 -2.62 4.37
C GLU A 288 -11.01 -1.58 5.16
N ARG A 289 -10.86 -1.81 6.46
CA ARG A 289 -9.94 -1.07 7.32
C ARG A 289 -8.51 -1.44 6.96
N LEU A 290 -7.66 -0.44 6.80
CA LEU A 290 -6.22 -0.66 6.72
C LEU A 290 -5.70 -1.24 8.04
N ASP A 291 -5.14 -2.44 8.01
CA ASP A 291 -4.45 -3.03 9.16
C ASP A 291 -3.03 -2.46 9.29
N THR A 292 -2.79 -1.73 10.38
CA THR A 292 -1.50 -1.11 10.71
C THR A 292 -0.50 -2.09 11.31
N THR A 293 -0.97 -3.24 11.84
CA THR A 293 -0.15 -4.19 12.62
C THR A 293 0.54 -5.23 11.74
N ARG A 294 -0.12 -5.64 10.67
CA ARG A 294 0.44 -6.49 9.62
C ARG A 294 0.11 -5.83 8.32
N SER A 295 1.07 -5.12 7.74
CA SER A 295 0.94 -4.75 6.33
C SER A 295 0.62 -6.05 5.57
N LYS A 296 -0.53 -6.12 4.87
CA LYS A 296 -0.82 -7.17 3.86
C LYS A 296 0.32 -7.35 2.83
N VAL A 297 1.26 -6.42 2.86
CA VAL A 297 2.39 -6.11 2.00
C VAL A 297 3.70 -6.74 2.46
N SER A 298 3.87 -7.12 3.73
CA SER A 298 5.15 -7.62 4.24
C SER A 298 5.09 -9.10 4.49
N ARG A 299 5.40 -9.89 3.45
CA ARG A 299 6.09 -11.15 3.69
C ARG A 299 7.56 -10.79 3.90
N PRO A 300 8.18 -11.06 5.07
CA PRO A 300 9.60 -10.79 5.31
C PRO A 300 10.53 -11.41 4.26
N TYR A 301 10.08 -12.50 3.63
CA TYR A 301 10.76 -13.23 2.55
C TYR A 301 10.07 -13.09 1.18
N GLY A 302 9.15 -12.13 1.00
CA GLY A 302 8.42 -11.90 -0.25
C GLY A 302 9.21 -11.11 -1.29
N ASN A 303 8.63 -10.95 -2.49
CA ASN A 303 9.25 -10.15 -3.55
C ASN A 303 9.37 -8.67 -3.12
N LYS A 304 10.61 -8.24 -2.88
CA LYS A 304 10.97 -6.87 -2.47
C LYS A 304 10.38 -5.79 -3.38
N LYS A 305 10.23 -6.06 -4.69
CA LYS A 305 9.63 -5.12 -5.67
C LYS A 305 8.12 -4.99 -5.47
N ALA A 306 7.42 -6.09 -5.22
CA ALA A 306 5.97 -6.09 -4.93
C ALA A 306 5.66 -5.43 -3.58
N ASN A 307 6.43 -5.77 -2.53
CA ASN A 307 6.28 -5.19 -1.20
C ASN A 307 6.57 -3.67 -1.18
N ARG A 308 7.45 -3.19 -2.06
CA ARG A 308 7.73 -1.75 -2.24
C ARG A 308 6.61 -1.02 -2.98
N ARG A 309 5.95 -1.66 -3.95
CA ARG A 309 4.87 -1.08 -4.76
C ARG A 309 3.58 -0.88 -3.98
N MET A 310 3.28 -1.79 -3.05
CA MET A 310 2.04 -1.76 -2.27
C MET A 310 2.24 -1.15 -0.88
N SER A 311 3.11 -0.13 -0.73
CA SER A 311 3.37 0.44 0.60
C SER A 311 2.07 0.85 1.32
N GLN A 312 2.02 0.76 2.65
CA GLN A 312 0.88 1.24 3.45
C GLN A 312 0.47 2.66 3.08
N PHE A 313 1.45 3.49 2.70
CA PHE A 313 1.25 4.85 2.22
C PHE A 313 0.42 4.93 0.92
N ALA A 314 0.66 4.04 -0.04
CA ALA A 314 -0.12 3.99 -1.29
C ALA A 314 -1.58 3.62 -1.02
N TYR A 315 -1.80 2.63 -0.15
CA TYR A 315 -3.15 2.21 0.25
C TYR A 315 -3.89 3.33 0.99
N GLN A 316 -3.23 4.03 1.91
CA GLN A 316 -3.81 5.20 2.59
C GLN A 316 -4.23 6.30 1.61
N LYS A 317 -3.40 6.58 0.59
CA LYS A 317 -3.76 7.54 -0.46
C LYS A 317 -5.01 7.13 -1.23
N MET A 318 -5.14 5.85 -1.59
CA MET A 318 -6.34 5.35 -2.26
C MET A 318 -7.59 5.51 -1.38
N ILE A 319 -7.52 5.12 -0.10
CA ILE A 319 -8.65 5.32 0.83
C ILE A 319 -9.01 6.80 0.95
N LEU A 320 -8.03 7.69 1.10
CA LEU A 320 -8.28 9.12 1.24
C LEU A 320 -8.93 9.71 -0.03
N ALA A 321 -8.46 9.30 -1.21
CA ALA A 321 -9.07 9.68 -2.47
C ALA A 321 -10.53 9.22 -2.54
N ILE A 322 -10.82 7.95 -2.19
CA ILE A 322 -12.20 7.41 -2.17
C ILE A 322 -13.08 8.20 -1.21
N LYS A 323 -12.63 8.40 0.04
CA LYS A 323 -13.39 9.12 1.05
C LYS A 323 -13.67 10.56 0.62
N SER A 324 -12.66 11.27 0.10
CA SER A 324 -12.82 12.65 -0.35
C SER A 324 -13.77 12.76 -1.54
N ARG A 325 -13.66 11.87 -2.53
CA ARG A 325 -14.58 11.87 -3.69
C ARG A 325 -15.99 11.47 -3.29
N ALA A 326 -16.16 10.46 -2.44
CA ALA A 326 -17.46 10.00 -1.97
C ALA A 326 -18.17 11.08 -1.13
N GLU A 327 -17.46 11.77 -0.23
CA GLU A 327 -18.01 12.89 0.54
C GLU A 327 -18.49 14.04 -0.36
N LYS A 328 -17.70 14.41 -1.38
CA LYS A 328 -18.11 15.41 -2.38
C LYS A 328 -19.35 15.01 -3.17
N MET A 329 -19.60 13.71 -3.34
CA MET A 329 -20.71 13.18 -4.12
C MET A 329 -21.87 12.67 -3.26
N GLY A 330 -21.85 12.92 -1.95
CA GLY A 330 -22.92 12.50 -1.06
C GLY A 330 -23.06 10.98 -0.93
N VAL A 331 -21.97 10.22 -1.09
CA VAL A 331 -21.96 8.76 -0.95
C VAL A 331 -21.29 8.37 0.36
N ALA A 332 -21.98 7.62 1.22
CA ALA A 332 -21.37 7.11 2.44
C ALA A 332 -20.33 6.01 2.17
N VAL A 333 -19.25 6.00 2.95
CA VAL A 333 -18.19 4.99 2.88
C VAL A 333 -18.11 4.23 4.20
N TYR A 334 -18.54 2.97 4.19
CA TYR A 334 -18.47 2.04 5.31
C TYR A 334 -17.08 1.40 5.38
N VAL A 335 -16.53 1.30 6.58
CA VAL A 335 -15.22 0.68 6.83
C VAL A 335 -15.41 -0.60 7.62
N VAL A 336 -15.08 -1.74 7.03
CA VAL A 336 -15.25 -3.06 7.66
C VAL A 336 -13.94 -3.68 8.11
N ASN A 337 -14.01 -4.65 9.02
CA ASN A 337 -12.83 -5.42 9.42
C ASN A 337 -12.29 -6.23 8.21
N PRO A 338 -10.99 -6.17 7.86
CA PRO A 338 -10.38 -6.93 6.77
C PRO A 338 -10.24 -8.44 7.05
N ALA A 339 -10.55 -8.90 8.27
CA ALA A 339 -10.31 -10.28 8.69
C ALA A 339 -10.86 -11.31 7.69
N TYR A 340 -9.93 -12.06 7.09
CA TYR A 340 -10.18 -13.18 6.18
C TYR A 340 -10.99 -12.86 4.91
N THR A 341 -11.17 -11.60 4.52
CA THR A 341 -12.05 -11.22 3.38
C THR A 341 -11.65 -11.92 2.08
N SER A 342 -10.37 -11.87 1.72
CA SER A 342 -9.85 -12.53 0.51
C SER A 342 -10.00 -14.05 0.57
N GLN A 343 -9.83 -14.64 1.75
CA GLN A 343 -9.92 -16.09 1.96
C GLN A 343 -11.35 -16.60 1.88
N ILE A 344 -12.28 -15.88 2.50
CA ILE A 344 -13.72 -16.14 2.41
C ILE A 344 -14.16 -16.03 0.94
N GLY A 345 -13.76 -14.95 0.26
CA GLY A 345 -14.05 -14.74 -1.15
C GLY A 345 -13.57 -15.89 -2.02
N LYS A 346 -12.29 -16.27 -1.85
CA LYS A 346 -11.66 -17.40 -2.53
C LYS A 346 -12.40 -18.72 -2.34
N MET A 347 -12.82 -19.05 -1.12
CA MET A 347 -13.46 -20.33 -0.84
C MET A 347 -14.94 -20.34 -1.23
N LYS A 348 -15.71 -19.31 -0.86
CA LYS A 348 -17.19 -19.34 -0.99
C LYS A 348 -17.70 -18.84 -2.34
N TYR A 349 -17.03 -17.85 -2.92
CA TYR A 349 -17.66 -17.01 -3.95
C TYR A 349 -16.90 -16.98 -5.27
N MET A 350 -15.57 -17.12 -5.27
CA MET A 350 -14.74 -17.08 -6.48
C MET A 350 -15.24 -18.04 -7.57
N LYS A 351 -15.36 -19.35 -7.26
CA LYS A 351 -15.91 -20.34 -8.20
C LYS A 351 -17.40 -20.16 -8.44
N ARG A 352 -18.17 -19.85 -7.40
CA ARG A 352 -19.64 -19.73 -7.46
C ARG A 352 -20.09 -18.62 -8.40
N LEU A 353 -19.41 -17.47 -8.35
CA LEU A 353 -19.73 -16.29 -9.13
C LEU A 353 -18.91 -16.21 -10.44
N GLY A 354 -17.92 -17.08 -10.63
CA GLY A 354 -17.03 -17.03 -11.80
C GLY A 354 -16.12 -15.80 -11.84
N VAL A 355 -15.82 -15.20 -10.69
CA VAL A 355 -15.08 -13.93 -10.59
C VAL A 355 -13.66 -14.15 -10.04
N SER A 356 -12.80 -13.14 -10.19
CA SER A 356 -11.46 -13.15 -9.60
C SER A 356 -11.51 -13.14 -8.07
N ILE A 357 -10.40 -13.53 -7.44
CA ILE A 357 -10.28 -13.51 -5.97
C ILE A 357 -10.50 -12.10 -5.39
N HIS A 358 -10.08 -11.05 -6.10
CA HIS A 358 -10.22 -9.67 -5.66
C HIS A 358 -11.67 -9.20 -5.75
N MET A 359 -12.38 -9.55 -6.82
CA MET A 359 -13.82 -9.30 -6.95
C MET A 359 -14.62 -10.07 -5.90
N ALA A 360 -14.26 -11.33 -5.65
CA ALA A 360 -14.88 -12.11 -4.57
C ALA A 360 -14.60 -11.53 -3.17
N ALA A 361 -13.43 -10.91 -2.95
CA ALA A 361 -13.11 -10.21 -1.72
C ALA A 361 -13.94 -8.93 -1.57
N ALA A 362 -14.08 -8.15 -2.64
CA ALA A 362 -14.95 -6.97 -2.70
C ALA A 362 -16.40 -7.33 -2.38
N TYR A 363 -16.89 -8.46 -2.89
CA TYR A 363 -18.22 -8.98 -2.59
C TYR A 363 -18.39 -9.32 -1.10
N VAL A 364 -17.39 -9.96 -0.48
CA VAL A 364 -17.38 -10.23 0.97
C VAL A 364 -17.38 -8.93 1.78
N ILE A 365 -16.63 -7.91 1.34
CA ILE A 365 -16.57 -6.60 1.98
C ILE A 365 -17.96 -5.93 1.98
N ALA A 366 -18.65 -5.93 0.83
CA ALA A 366 -20.01 -5.40 0.71
C ALA A 366 -20.99 -6.12 1.65
N ARG A 367 -21.00 -7.46 1.61
CA ARG A 367 -21.90 -8.27 2.45
C ARG A 367 -21.65 -8.04 3.93
N ARG A 368 -20.39 -7.94 4.34
CA ARG A 368 -20.02 -7.67 5.73
C ARG A 368 -20.51 -6.30 6.19
N ALA A 369 -20.41 -5.28 5.36
CA ALA A 369 -20.90 -3.94 5.67
C ALA A 369 -22.43 -3.90 5.81
N MET A 370 -23.15 -4.75 5.09
CA MET A 370 -24.60 -4.97 5.26
C MET A 370 -24.96 -5.90 6.44
N GLY A 371 -23.98 -6.35 7.24
CA GLY A 371 -24.23 -7.15 8.44
C GLY A 371 -24.30 -8.67 8.21
N PHE A 372 -24.07 -9.17 6.99
CA PHE A 372 -24.05 -10.61 6.75
C PHE A 372 -22.86 -11.27 7.46
N LYS A 373 -23.17 -12.29 8.25
CA LYS A 373 -22.17 -13.12 8.92
C LYS A 373 -21.63 -14.14 7.93
N GLU A 374 -20.37 -13.98 7.53
CA GLU A 374 -19.69 -14.89 6.62
C GLU A 374 -19.29 -16.20 7.33
N LYS A 375 -20.29 -17.00 7.73
CA LYS A 375 -20.08 -18.29 8.38
C LYS A 375 -19.39 -19.29 7.45
N LEU A 376 -18.67 -20.22 8.07
CA LEU A 376 -18.06 -21.35 7.38
C LEU A 376 -19.18 -22.25 6.81
N PRO A 377 -19.09 -22.69 5.55
CA PRO A 377 -19.98 -23.72 4.99
C PRO A 377 -19.99 -24.98 5.87
N PRO A 378 -21.14 -25.68 6.02
CA PRO A 378 -21.25 -26.88 6.87
C PRO A 378 -20.19 -27.95 6.57
N MET A 379 -19.92 -28.18 5.29
CA MET A 379 -18.90 -29.11 4.80
C MET A 379 -17.48 -28.76 5.30
N LEU A 380 -17.15 -27.48 5.41
CA LEU A 380 -15.86 -27.03 5.96
C LEU A 380 -15.89 -27.00 7.50
N TYR A 381 -17.07 -26.83 8.08
CA TYR A 381 -17.26 -26.77 9.53
C TYR A 381 -16.97 -28.12 10.19
N SER A 382 -17.31 -29.24 9.55
CA SER A 382 -16.96 -30.59 10.01
C SER A 382 -15.44 -30.88 10.01
N LEU A 383 -14.65 -30.07 9.29
CA LEU A 383 -13.18 -30.14 9.31
C LEU A 383 -12.56 -29.34 10.46
N VAL A 384 -13.33 -28.47 11.12
CA VAL A 384 -12.88 -27.69 12.28
C VAL A 384 -12.92 -28.57 13.54
N PRO A 385 -11.88 -28.58 14.39
CA PRO A 385 -11.89 -29.29 15.66
C PRO A 385 -13.02 -28.81 16.57
N GLU A 386 -13.60 -29.72 17.35
CA GLU A 386 -14.76 -29.46 18.22
C GLU A 386 -14.50 -28.29 19.20
N GLN A 387 -13.29 -28.18 19.74
CA GLN A 387 -12.89 -27.08 20.64
C GLN A 387 -12.98 -25.69 19.98
N LYS A 388 -13.02 -25.63 18.64
CA LYS A 388 -13.12 -24.39 17.86
C LYS A 388 -14.47 -24.20 17.19
N GLN A 389 -15.32 -25.23 17.18
CA GLN A 389 -16.65 -25.18 16.57
C GLN A 389 -17.59 -24.23 17.33
N GLY A 390 -17.50 -24.20 18.67
CA GLY A 390 -18.25 -23.28 19.53
C GLY A 390 -17.74 -21.82 19.55
N LEU A 391 -16.58 -21.54 18.95
CA LEU A 391 -16.01 -20.21 18.92
C LEU A 391 -16.62 -19.34 17.81
N HIS A 392 -16.40 -18.03 17.90
CA HIS A 392 -16.82 -17.07 16.88
C HIS A 392 -16.30 -17.49 15.48
N HIS A 393 -17.11 -17.27 14.43
CA HIS A 393 -16.81 -17.71 13.06
C HIS A 393 -15.44 -17.26 12.53
N TRP A 394 -14.88 -16.15 13.04
CA TRP A 394 -13.51 -15.74 12.70
C TRP A 394 -12.43 -16.69 13.22
N ALA A 395 -12.62 -17.32 14.38
CA ALA A 395 -11.69 -18.34 14.89
C ALA A 395 -11.73 -19.61 14.02
N GLN A 396 -12.89 -19.96 13.50
CA GLN A 396 -13.08 -21.07 12.56
C GLN A 396 -12.36 -20.77 11.24
N TRP A 397 -12.55 -19.57 10.67
CA TRP A 397 -11.78 -19.12 9.50
C TRP A 397 -10.27 -19.08 9.78
N ALA A 398 -9.85 -18.60 10.95
CA ALA A 398 -8.44 -18.58 11.33
C ALA A 398 -7.81 -19.98 11.30
N TYR A 399 -8.53 -20.97 11.84
CA TYR A 399 -8.11 -22.36 11.80
C TYR A 399 -7.99 -22.86 10.36
N MET A 400 -9.07 -22.74 9.57
CA MET A 400 -9.08 -23.22 8.19
C MET A 400 -7.96 -22.60 7.36
N MET A 401 -7.71 -21.31 7.54
CA MET A 401 -6.69 -20.60 6.77
C MET A 401 -5.27 -20.95 7.17
N ARG A 402 -5.03 -21.18 8.46
CA ARG A 402 -3.73 -21.69 8.92
C ARG A 402 -3.49 -23.09 8.33
N THR A 403 -4.50 -23.94 8.39
CA THR A 403 -4.43 -25.33 7.94
C THR A 403 -4.21 -25.44 6.42
N LEU A 404 -4.90 -24.62 5.62
CA LEU A 404 -4.79 -24.66 4.15
C LEU A 404 -3.78 -23.65 3.58
N SER A 405 -2.89 -23.09 4.41
CA SER A 405 -1.94 -22.05 4.00
C SER A 405 -0.93 -22.49 2.95
N PHE A 406 -0.67 -23.80 2.84
CA PHE A 406 0.22 -24.39 1.84
C PHE A 406 -0.46 -24.62 0.48
N VAL A 407 -1.79 -24.53 0.39
CA VAL A 407 -2.54 -24.81 -0.84
C VAL A 407 -2.58 -23.56 -1.74
N ARG A 408 -2.21 -23.73 -3.01
CA ARG A 408 -2.20 -22.68 -4.03
C ARG A 408 -3.61 -22.22 -4.36
N THR A 409 -3.74 -20.96 -4.75
CA THR A 409 -5.06 -20.35 -5.04
C THR A 409 -5.84 -21.04 -6.14
N HIS A 410 -5.16 -21.51 -7.19
CA HIS A 410 -5.78 -22.23 -8.30
C HIS A 410 -6.55 -23.49 -7.86
N ALA A 411 -6.02 -24.24 -6.87
CA ALA A 411 -6.68 -25.45 -6.38
C ALA A 411 -8.09 -25.16 -5.82
N PHE A 412 -8.28 -23.98 -5.21
CA PHE A 412 -9.58 -23.57 -4.67
C PHE A 412 -10.60 -23.20 -5.74
N TYR A 413 -10.18 -22.95 -6.98
CA TYR A 413 -11.12 -22.78 -8.09
C TYR A 413 -11.67 -24.14 -8.56
N GLN A 414 -10.96 -25.23 -8.26
CA GLN A 414 -11.32 -26.57 -8.70
C GLN A 414 -12.17 -27.34 -7.69
N THR A 415 -12.30 -26.87 -6.45
CA THR A 415 -13.15 -27.49 -5.41
C THR A 415 -14.58 -27.67 -5.89
N GLU A 416 -15.20 -28.81 -5.64
CA GLU A 416 -16.63 -29.01 -5.94
C GLU A 416 -17.48 -27.93 -5.24
N ARG A 417 -18.65 -27.61 -5.83
CA ARG A 417 -19.58 -26.71 -5.16
C ARG A 417 -19.96 -27.37 -3.83
N PHE A 418 -19.88 -26.61 -2.73
CA PHE A 418 -20.20 -27.12 -1.40
C PHE A 418 -21.64 -27.65 -1.36
N ASP A 419 -21.77 -28.97 -1.45
CA ASP A 419 -23.00 -29.70 -1.20
C ASP A 419 -23.21 -29.79 0.31
N GLN A 420 -24.41 -29.47 0.78
CA GLN A 420 -24.74 -29.51 2.21
C GLN A 420 -24.87 -30.95 2.73
N SER A 421 -25.05 -31.92 1.83
CA SER A 421 -25.30 -33.33 2.17
C SER A 421 -24.02 -34.18 2.32
N LYS A 422 -22.85 -33.69 1.88
CA LYS A 422 -21.60 -34.47 1.90
C LYS A 422 -20.73 -34.13 3.10
N LEU A 423 -20.47 -35.13 3.95
CA LEU A 423 -19.39 -35.08 4.94
C LEU A 423 -18.05 -35.05 4.18
N CYS A 424 -17.24 -34.01 4.41
CA CYS A 424 -15.96 -33.86 3.74
C CYS A 424 -14.81 -34.30 4.64
N SER A 425 -13.89 -35.05 4.05
CA SER A 425 -12.56 -35.34 4.58
C SER A 425 -11.53 -34.40 3.95
N TRP A 426 -10.32 -34.30 4.50
CA TRP A 426 -9.30 -33.41 3.93
C TRP A 426 -8.90 -33.82 2.51
N ASN A 427 -8.93 -35.12 2.20
CA ASN A 427 -8.58 -35.64 0.88
C ASN A 427 -9.69 -35.49 -0.16
N THR A 428 -10.94 -35.29 0.26
CA THR A 428 -12.10 -35.12 -0.63
C THR A 428 -12.43 -33.65 -0.88
N LEU A 429 -11.78 -32.73 -0.16
CA LEU A 429 -12.01 -31.28 -0.30
C LEU A 429 -11.61 -30.73 -1.68
N PHE A 430 -10.58 -31.30 -2.29
CA PHE A 430 -10.09 -30.89 -3.60
C PHE A 430 -10.06 -32.10 -4.55
N PRO A 431 -10.36 -31.93 -5.85
CA PRO A 431 -10.16 -32.98 -6.83
C PRO A 431 -8.70 -33.44 -6.84
N GLN A 432 -8.43 -34.73 -7.06
CA GLN A 432 -7.06 -35.27 -7.04
C GLN A 432 -6.14 -34.59 -8.07
N HIS A 433 -6.67 -34.15 -9.21
CA HIS A 433 -5.92 -33.44 -10.25
C HIS A 433 -5.64 -31.96 -9.92
N ALA A 434 -6.32 -31.39 -8.91
CA ALA A 434 -6.19 -29.97 -8.56
C ALA A 434 -4.94 -29.63 -7.74
N LEU A 435 -4.31 -30.65 -7.16
CA LEU A 435 -3.24 -30.53 -6.18
C LEU A 435 -1.91 -31.04 -6.74
N THR A 436 -0.82 -30.36 -6.40
CA THR A 436 0.53 -30.92 -6.54
C THR A 436 0.75 -32.07 -5.56
N ASP A 437 1.76 -32.90 -5.81
CA ASP A 437 2.10 -34.01 -4.91
C ASP A 437 2.48 -33.54 -3.50
N VAL A 438 3.13 -32.37 -3.39
CA VAL A 438 3.44 -31.74 -2.10
C VAL A 438 2.16 -31.34 -1.36
N GLU A 439 1.18 -30.76 -2.06
CA GLU A 439 -0.11 -30.40 -1.48
C GLU A 439 -0.92 -31.64 -1.04
N LYS A 440 -0.89 -32.72 -1.84
CA LYS A 440 -1.51 -34.01 -1.49
C LYS A 440 -0.90 -34.59 -0.21
N ILE A 441 0.42 -34.62 -0.09
CA ILE A 441 1.11 -35.09 1.13
C ILE A 441 0.73 -34.23 2.33
N GLY A 442 0.64 -32.90 2.15
CA GLY A 442 0.21 -31.97 3.18
C GLY A 442 -1.20 -32.25 3.71
N LEU A 443 -2.16 -32.52 2.81
CA LEU A 443 -3.54 -32.85 3.18
C LEU A 443 -3.66 -34.21 3.86
N ARG A 444 -2.97 -35.25 3.37
CA ARG A 444 -2.97 -36.57 4.03
C ARG A 444 -2.47 -36.50 5.47
N ARG A 445 -1.44 -35.68 5.74
CA ARG A 445 -0.92 -35.44 7.09
C ARG A 445 -1.92 -34.74 8.01
N LEU A 446 -2.87 -33.98 7.47
CA LEU A 446 -3.94 -33.35 8.25
C LEU A 446 -5.04 -34.34 8.59
N GLU A 447 -5.32 -35.27 7.68
CA GLU A 447 -6.27 -36.35 7.91
C GLU A 447 -5.76 -37.34 8.97
N SER A 448 -4.49 -37.72 8.91
CA SER A 448 -3.85 -38.57 9.92
C SER A 448 -3.67 -37.91 11.30
N ARG A 449 -3.94 -36.60 11.42
CA ARG A 449 -3.95 -35.90 12.71
C ARG A 449 -5.32 -35.93 13.39
N LYS A 450 -6.40 -36.26 12.67
CA LYS A 450 -7.73 -36.49 13.27
C LYS A 450 -7.80 -37.83 14.03
N THR A 451 -6.87 -38.76 13.79
CA THR A 451 -6.86 -40.10 14.42
C THR A 451 -6.13 -40.18 15.77
N TYR A 452 -5.57 -39.07 16.26
CA TYR A 452 -4.97 -38.99 17.60
C TYR A 452 -5.46 -37.70 18.28
N ALA A 453 -6.71 -37.71 18.74
CA ALA A 453 -7.25 -36.69 19.64
C ALA A 453 -8.21 -37.38 20.61
#